data_AF-A0A374V868-F1
#
_entry.id   AF-A0A374V868-F1
#
_cell.length_a   1.000
_cell.length_b   1.000
_cell.length_c   1.000
_cell.angle_alpha   90.00
_cell.angle_beta   90.00
_cell.angle_gamma   90.00
#
_symmetry.space_group_name_H-M   'P 1'
#
loop_
_entity.id
_entity.type
_entity.pdbx_description
1 polymer ?
#
loop_
_entity_poly.entity_id
_entity_poly.type
_entity_poly.pdbx_seq_one_letter_code
_entity_poly.pdbx_strand_id
1 'polypeptide(L)' 'MKMNYKVIDTQKIIDYINSFLGEIRVEDIIQNSGADKLRVYPALFELEQEGFIDVLEREELGAPAVVCKQRVSSTYLE' A
#
# COMPACT_ATOMS: atom_id res chain seq x y z
N MET A 1 8.14 -16.37 20.69
CA MET A 1 7.53 -15.10 20.22
C MET A 1 6.79 -15.41 18.91
N LYS A 2 5.51 -15.07 18.78
CA LYS A 2 4.75 -15.28 17.55
C LYS A 2 5.15 -14.18 16.56
N MET A 3 5.98 -14.52 15.57
CA MET A 3 6.32 -13.59 14.49
C MET A 3 5.04 -13.20 13.76
N ASN A 4 4.66 -11.91 13.83
CA ASN A 4 3.51 -11.40 13.12
C ASN A 4 3.94 -11.05 11.69
N TYR A 5 4.02 -12.07 10.84
CA TYR A 5 4.40 -11.91 9.44
C TYR A 5 3.51 -10.90 8.70
N LYS A 6 2.23 -10.79 9.07
CA LYS A 6 1.33 -9.72 8.58
C LYS A 6 1.94 -8.33 8.84
N VAL A 7 2.27 -8.03 10.09
CA VAL A 7 2.79 -6.71 10.49
C VAL A 7 4.11 -6.40 9.78
N ILE A 8 5.00 -7.40 9.69
CA ILE A 8 6.30 -7.25 9.01
C ILE A 8 6.10 -6.94 7.52
N ASP A 9 5.22 -7.69 6.84
CA ASP A 9 5.00 -7.50 5.40
C ASP A 9 4.23 -6.19 5.12
N THR A 10 3.25 -5.83 5.94
CA THR A 10 2.58 -4.52 5.84
C THR A 10 3.59 -3.38 6.00
N GLN A 11 4.51 -3.46 6.96
CA GLN A 11 5.54 -2.44 7.17
C GLN A 11 6.46 -2.30 5.94
N LYS A 12 6.92 -3.41 5.37
CA LYS A 12 7.72 -3.40 4.13
C LYS A 12 7.00 -2.72 2.96
N ILE A 13 5.69 -2.96 2.82
CA ILE A 13 4.87 -2.32 1.78
C ILE A 13 4.78 -0.82 2.03
N ILE A 14 4.55 -0.39 3.27
CA ILE A 14 4.51 1.02 3.67
C ILE A 14 5.86 1.70 3.39
N ASP A 15 6.98 1.08 3.77
CA ASP A 15 8.33 1.61 3.54
C ASP A 15 8.62 1.77 2.05
N TYR A 16 8.23 0.77 1.24
CA TYR A 16 8.34 0.85 -0.21
C TYR A 16 7.51 2.01 -0.76
N ILE A 17 6.23 2.12 -0.40
CA ILE A 17 5.35 3.22 -0.85
C ILE A 17 5.89 4.59 -0.47
N ASN A 18 6.40 4.74 0.76
CA ASN A 18 7.00 5.99 1.25
C ASN A 18 8.27 6.41 0.50
N SER A 19 8.91 5.49 -0.22
CA SER A 19 10.09 5.79 -1.03
C SER A 19 9.75 6.49 -2.36
N PHE A 20 8.47 6.63 -2.69
CA PHE A 20 7.99 7.31 -3.89
C PHE A 20 7.14 8.53 -3.54
N LEU A 21 7.17 9.54 -4.41
CA LEU A 21 6.40 10.78 -4.28
C LEU A 21 5.17 10.83 -5.19
N GLY A 22 4.89 9.75 -5.91
CA GLY A 22 3.84 9.68 -6.92
C GLY A 22 3.21 8.30 -7.04
N GLU A 23 2.70 8.02 -8.23
CA GLU A 23 2.04 6.77 -8.60
C GLU A 23 3.02 5.60 -8.58
N ILE A 24 2.54 4.46 -8.10
CA ILE A 24 3.29 3.21 -7.96
C ILE A 24 2.41 2.09 -8.50
N ARG A 25 2.95 1.29 -9.42
CA ARG A 25 2.24 0.09 -9.89
C ARG A 25 2.28 -0.97 -8.80
N VAL A 26 1.16 -1.66 -8.59
CA VAL A 26 1.10 -2.74 -7.60
C VAL A 26 2.05 -3.88 -7.96
N GLU A 27 2.30 -4.13 -9.24
CA GLU A 27 3.33 -5.06 -9.71
C GLU A 27 4.72 -4.72 -9.16
N ASP A 28 5.10 -3.44 -9.13
CA ASP A 28 6.38 -3.00 -8.59
C ASP A 28 6.45 -3.22 -7.07
N ILE A 29 5.33 -3.02 -6.35
CA ILE A 29 5.24 -3.31 -4.91
C ILE A 29 5.44 -4.82 -4.67
N ILE A 30 4.76 -5.67 -5.45
CA ILE A 30 4.86 -7.13 -5.35
C ILE A 30 6.29 -7.62 -5.62
N GLN A 31 6.99 -6.98 -6.56
CA GLN A 31 8.34 -7.39 -6.95
C GLN A 31 9.43 -6.84 -6.02
N ASN A 32 9.27 -5.61 -5.50
CA ASN A 32 10.38 -4.88 -4.89
C ASN A 32 10.22 -4.56 -3.41
N SER A 33 9.01 -4.65 -2.82
CA SER A 33 8.82 -4.37 -1.39
C SER A 33 9.47 -5.42 -0.47
N GLY A 34 9.73 -6.63 -0.98
CA GLY A 34 10.20 -7.76 -0.18
C GLY A 34 9.14 -8.36 0.75
N ALA A 35 7.88 -7.95 0.60
CA ALA A 35 6.73 -8.57 1.24
C ALA A 35 6.33 -9.88 0.54
N ASP A 36 5.67 -10.77 1.26
CA ASP A 36 5.03 -11.93 0.63
C ASP A 36 3.95 -11.48 -0.35
N LYS A 37 4.02 -11.98 -1.59
CA LYS A 37 3.14 -11.58 -2.70
C LYS A 37 1.65 -11.74 -2.37
N LEU A 38 1.28 -12.78 -1.61
CA LEU A 38 -0.11 -13.05 -1.23
C LEU A 38 -0.65 -12.07 -0.19
N ARG A 39 0.23 -11.30 0.46
CA ARG A 39 -0.14 -10.29 1.47
C ARG A 39 -0.22 -8.88 0.91
N VAL A 40 0.32 -8.63 -0.28
CA VAL A 40 0.33 -7.29 -0.87
C VAL A 40 -1.08 -6.77 -1.10
N TYR A 41 -1.92 -7.51 -1.82
CA TYR A 41 -3.30 -7.09 -2.09
C TYR A 41 -4.14 -6.88 -0.81
N PRO A 42 -4.17 -7.83 0.15
CA PRO A 42 -4.87 -7.59 1.42
C PRO A 42 -4.36 -6.37 2.19
N ALA A 43 -3.04 -6.15 2.23
CA ALA A 43 -2.47 -5.01 2.92
C ALA A 43 -2.80 -3.69 2.21
N LEU A 44 -2.74 -3.64 0.88
CA LEU A 44 -3.14 -2.45 0.12
C LEU A 44 -4.62 -2.13 0.32
N PHE A 45 -5.49 -3.14 0.40
CA PHE A 45 -6.90 -2.94 0.72
C PHE A 45 -7.09 -2.34 2.11
N GLU A 46 -6.39 -2.84 3.14
CA GLU A 46 -6.42 -2.24 4.48
C GLU A 46 -5.93 -0.79 4.46
N LEU A 47 -4.81 -0.52 3.79
CA LEU A 47 -4.21 0.82 3.69
C LEU A 47 -5.10 1.82 2.94
N GLU A 48 -5.85 1.38 1.92
CA GLU A 48 -6.85 2.21 1.24
C GLU A 48 -7.98 2.59 2.22
N GLN A 49 -8.50 1.62 2.97
CA GLN A 49 -9.59 1.84 3.94
C GLN A 49 -9.15 2.75 5.10
N GLU A 50 -7.86 2.71 5.46
CA GLU A 50 -7.24 3.58 6.46
C GLU A 50 -6.90 4.98 5.91
N GLY A 51 -7.05 5.23 4.60
CA GLY A 51 -6.67 6.49 3.96
C GLY A 51 -5.15 6.71 3.89
N PHE A 52 -4.35 5.65 3.96
CA PHE A 52 -2.90 5.79 3.79
C PHE A 52 -2.52 5.92 2.30
N ILE A 53 -3.29 5.29 1.42
CA ILE A 53 -3.12 5.37 -0.03
C ILE A 53 -4.44 5.70 -0.73
N ASP A 54 -4.32 6.29 -1.92
CA ASP A 54 -5.38 6.40 -2.91
C ASP A 54 -5.13 5.41 -4.04
N VAL A 55 -6.17 4.67 -4.44
CA VAL A 55 -6.13 3.78 -5.61
C VAL A 55 -6.53 4.57 -6.85
N LEU A 56 -5.57 4.77 -7.75
CA LEU A 56 -5.76 5.56 -8.97
C LEU A 56 -6.35 4.72 -10.10
N GLU A 57 -5.93 3.46 -10.20
CA GLU A 57 -6.40 2.52 -11.21
C GLU A 57 -6.67 1.16 -10.59
N ARG A 58 -7.71 0.48 -11.09
CA ARG A 58 -8.07 -0.89 -10.72
C ARG A 58 -8.06 -1.79 -11.94
N GLU A 59 -7.69 -3.03 -11.74
CA GLU A 59 -7.81 -4.09 -12.74
C GLU A 59 -9.28 -4.48 -12.98
N GLU A 60 -9.55 -5.29 -14.00
CA GLU A 60 -10.91 -5.71 -14.40
C GLU A 60 -11.70 -6.39 -13.27
N LEU A 61 -10.99 -7.05 -12.33
CA LEU A 61 -11.59 -7.73 -11.17
C LEU A 61 -11.64 -6.84 -9.91
N GLY A 62 -11.35 -5.55 -10.05
CA GLY A 62 -11.43 -4.57 -8.96
C GLY A 62 -10.23 -4.53 -8.03
N ALA A 63 -9.17 -5.31 -8.30
CA ALA A 63 -7.91 -5.24 -7.58
C ALA A 63 -7.16 -3.92 -7.88
N PRO A 64 -6.44 -3.32 -6.92
CA PRO A 64 -5.64 -2.12 -7.20
C PRO A 64 -4.53 -2.44 -8.21
N ALA A 65 -4.42 -1.61 -9.24
CA ALA A 65 -3.37 -1.69 -10.27
C ALA A 65 -2.31 -0.61 -10.06
N VAL A 66 -2.75 0.61 -9.72
CA VAL A 66 -1.89 1.76 -9.45
C VAL A 66 -2.37 2.46 -8.18
N VAL A 67 -1.43 2.73 -7.28
CA VAL A 67 -1.68 3.39 -5.99
C VAL A 67 -0.75 4.58 -5.84
N CYS A 68 -1.17 5.55 -5.04
CA CYS A 68 -0.34 6.67 -4.64
C CYS A 68 -0.48 6.86 -3.13
N LYS A 69 0.60 7.32 -2.47
CA LYS A 69 0.51 7.73 -1.07
C LYS A 69 -0.49 8.89 -0.96
N GLN A 70 -1.47 8.75 -0.09
CA GLN A 70 -2.37 9.85 0.20
C GLN A 70 -1.55 10.98 0.80
N ARG A 71 -1.58 12.15 0.14
CA ARG A 71 -1.06 13.36 0.77
C ARG A 71 -2.00 13.64 1.90
N VAL A 72 -1.53 13.47 3.14
CA VAL A 72 -2.25 13.90 4.32
C VAL A 72 -2.51 15.39 4.11
N SER A 73 -3.72 15.75 3.66
CA SER A 73 -4.18 17.11 3.78
C SER A 73 -4.25 17.30 5.27
N SER A 74 -3.28 18.01 5.82
CA SER A 74 -3.29 18.42 7.23
C SER A 74 -4.44 19.41 7.38
N THR A 75 -5.67 18.89 7.39
CA THR A 75 -6.86 19.61 7.79
C THR A 75 -7.19 19.14 9.20
N TYR A 76 -6.24 19.40 10.12
CA TYR A 76 -6.49 19.50 11.56
C TYR A 76 -6.25 20.95 11.97
N LEU A 77 -7.09 21.83 11.46
CA LEU A 77 -7.46 23.15 11.97
C LEU A 77 -8.92 23.24 11.51
N GLU A 78 -9.95 23.12 12.33
CA GLU A 78 -10.24 23.69 13.66
C GLU A 78 -11.08 22.74 14.53
#